data_AF-A0A7J4V8F7-F1
#
_entry.id   AF-A0A7J4V8F7-F1
#
_cell.length_a   1.000
_cell.length_b   1.000
_cell.length_c   1.000
_cell.angle_alpha   90.00
_cell.angle_beta   90.00
_cell.angle_gamma   90.00
#
_symmetry.space_group_name_H-M   'P 1'
#
loop_
_entity.id
_entity.type
_entity.pdbx_description
1 polymer ?
#
loop_
_entity_poly.entity_id
_entity_poly.type
_entity_poly.pdbx_seq_one_letter_code
_entity_poly.pdbx_strand_id
1 'polypeptide(L)'
;MLHIISMTNSNIIWIATAQSIAWHFIGRNFRAAPLFEFRMALEDLNRDRMKDIILKRQETAGFTFKFAKDDLYLLRKKFFSSSKMVEEQTYLSRIYFDRLTEYSGGNIVAGMNYWLNSIVKIEENTLTIRTYQPYPYIDLSILDLKTMTALHAVILHGGLKRSHLAESLNIPEKEAGEILNKLYSMGILRIGELTKSHDYYYTNKFKFKSIERELIRRNLLPGEAED
;
A
#
# COMPACT_ATOMS: atom_id res chain seq x y z
N MET A 1 -10.94 -24.44 3.30
CA MET A 1 -11.80 -23.29 3.64
C MET A 1 -13.01 -23.18 2.72
N LEU A 2 -12.85 -23.04 1.40
CA LEU A 2 -13.98 -22.89 0.45
C LEU A 2 -15.05 -23.99 0.58
N HIS A 3 -14.65 -25.23 0.82
CA HIS A 3 -15.60 -26.33 1.03
C HIS A 3 -16.50 -26.11 2.26
N ILE A 4 -15.95 -25.58 3.36
CA ILE A 4 -16.72 -25.29 4.58
C ILE A 4 -17.76 -24.20 4.30
N ILE A 5 -17.36 -23.15 3.57
CA ILE A 5 -18.25 -22.07 3.16
C ILE A 5 -19.42 -22.64 2.34
N SER A 6 -19.11 -23.48 1.35
CA SER A 6 -20.12 -24.14 0.51
C SER A 6 -21.10 -25.01 1.33
N MET A 7 -20.60 -25.79 2.29
CA MET A 7 -21.42 -26.69 3.10
C MET A 7 -22.29 -25.99 4.14
N THR A 8 -21.99 -24.73 4.48
CA THR A 8 -22.65 -24.01 5.59
C THR A 8 -23.35 -22.72 5.15
N ASN A 9 -23.37 -22.42 3.86
CA ASN A 9 -23.93 -21.19 3.29
C ASN A 9 -25.44 -20.99 3.56
N SER A 10 -26.18 -22.06 3.91
CA SER A 10 -27.60 -21.99 4.24
C SER A 10 -27.87 -21.54 5.68
N ASN A 11 -26.89 -21.67 6.58
CA ASN A 11 -27.06 -21.42 8.01
C ASN A 11 -26.10 -20.37 8.57
N ILE A 12 -25.03 -20.04 7.83
CA ILE A 12 -23.97 -19.14 8.27
C ILE A 12 -23.74 -18.07 7.21
N ILE A 13 -23.78 -16.81 7.62
CA ILE A 13 -23.35 -15.68 6.80
C ILE A 13 -21.82 -15.61 6.87
N TRP A 14 -21.16 -15.85 5.73
CA TRP A 14 -19.71 -15.78 5.61
C TRP A 14 -19.26 -14.42 5.11
N ILE A 15 -18.42 -13.75 5.90
CA ILE A 15 -17.70 -12.54 5.49
C ILE A 15 -16.22 -12.93 5.34
N ALA A 16 -15.70 -12.79 4.13
CA ALA A 16 -14.31 -13.08 3.81
C ALA A 16 -13.62 -11.85 3.24
N THR A 17 -12.36 -11.64 3.63
CA THR A 17 -11.50 -10.60 3.08
C THR A 17 -10.31 -11.24 2.41
N ALA A 18 -10.02 -10.85 1.18
CA ALA A 18 -8.85 -11.31 0.43
C ALA A 18 -8.18 -10.11 -0.24
N GLN A 19 -6.87 -10.23 -0.49
CA GLN A 19 -6.21 -9.32 -1.43
C GLN A 19 -6.76 -9.57 -2.84
N SER A 20 -6.86 -8.52 -3.66
CA SER A 20 -7.38 -8.63 -5.03
C SER A 20 -6.64 -9.72 -5.84
N ILE A 21 -5.32 -9.76 -5.73
CA ILE A 21 -4.45 -10.77 -6.34
C ILE A 21 -4.85 -12.20 -5.95
N ALA A 22 -5.00 -12.45 -4.64
CA ALA A 22 -5.41 -13.75 -4.13
C ALA A 22 -6.82 -14.11 -4.59
N TRP A 23 -7.74 -13.14 -4.63
CA TRP A 23 -9.09 -13.35 -5.12
C TRP A 23 -9.12 -13.73 -6.61
N HIS A 24 -8.38 -13.02 -7.47
CA HIS A 24 -8.29 -13.37 -8.89
C HIS A 24 -7.68 -14.76 -9.10
N PHE A 25 -6.61 -15.09 -8.37
CA PHE A 25 -6.02 -16.42 -8.42
C PHE A 25 -7.02 -17.50 -8.01
N ILE A 26 -7.71 -17.33 -6.88
CA ILE A 26 -8.65 -18.33 -6.39
C ILE A 26 -9.89 -18.43 -7.29
N GLY A 27 -10.39 -17.30 -7.78
CA GLY A 27 -11.53 -17.25 -8.69
C GLY A 27 -11.29 -18.04 -9.98
N ARG A 28 -10.10 -17.87 -10.58
CA ARG A 28 -9.70 -18.57 -11.81
C ARG A 28 -9.46 -20.07 -11.61
N ASN A 29 -8.86 -20.46 -10.48
CA ASN A 29 -8.40 -21.84 -10.27
C ASN A 29 -9.38 -22.73 -9.49
N PHE A 30 -10.22 -22.16 -8.62
CA PHE A 30 -11.02 -22.93 -7.65
C PHE A 30 -12.52 -22.61 -7.68
N ARG A 31 -13.02 -21.90 -8.72
CA ARG A 31 -14.44 -21.52 -8.87
C ARG A 31 -15.03 -20.94 -7.58
N ALA A 32 -14.30 -20.06 -6.90
CA ALA A 32 -14.76 -19.48 -5.64
C ALA A 32 -15.78 -18.34 -5.81
N ALA A 33 -15.85 -17.71 -6.99
CA ALA A 33 -16.76 -16.58 -7.22
C ALA A 33 -18.25 -16.91 -6.96
N PRO A 34 -18.79 -18.06 -7.39
CA PRO A 34 -20.19 -18.43 -7.10
C PRO A 34 -20.50 -18.70 -5.63
N LEU A 35 -19.49 -18.84 -4.74
CA LEU A 35 -19.72 -19.03 -3.31
C LEU A 35 -20.10 -17.75 -2.58
N PHE A 36 -19.93 -16.59 -3.24
CA PHE A 36 -20.19 -15.28 -2.65
C PHE A 36 -21.15 -14.50 -3.54
N GLU A 37 -22.37 -14.28 -3.03
CA GLU A 37 -23.40 -13.50 -3.71
C GLU A 37 -23.00 -12.03 -3.83
N PHE A 38 -22.48 -11.46 -2.74
CA PHE A 38 -22.03 -10.08 -2.68
C PHE A 38 -20.51 -9.99 -2.69
N ARG A 39 -19.99 -9.15 -3.58
CA ARG A 39 -18.56 -8.87 -3.70
C ARG A 39 -18.36 -7.36 -3.68
N MET A 40 -17.46 -6.89 -2.83
CA MET A 40 -17.07 -5.49 -2.76
C MET A 40 -15.57 -5.41 -3.00
N ALA A 41 -15.17 -4.70 -4.05
CA ALA A 41 -13.78 -4.34 -4.27
C ALA A 41 -13.53 -2.98 -3.60
N LEU A 42 -12.38 -2.85 -2.93
CA LEU A 42 -11.91 -1.56 -2.46
C LEU A 42 -11.16 -0.89 -3.61
N GLU A 43 -11.65 0.26 -4.05
CA GLU A 43 -11.01 1.07 -5.07
C GLU A 43 -9.88 1.91 -4.49
N ASP A 44 -8.89 2.22 -5.34
CA ASP A 44 -7.85 3.18 -5.01
C ASP A 44 -8.45 4.58 -4.81
N LEU A 45 -8.02 5.26 -3.76
CA LEU A 45 -8.51 6.59 -3.47
C LEU A 45 -7.94 7.62 -4.45
N ASN A 46 -8.83 8.35 -5.12
CA ASN A 46 -8.43 9.56 -5.82
C ASN A 46 -8.03 10.67 -4.84
N ARG A 47 -7.44 11.74 -5.38
CA ARG A 47 -6.95 12.89 -4.61
C ARG A 47 -8.01 13.48 -3.68
N ASP A 48 -9.22 13.68 -4.18
CA ASP A 48 -10.27 14.38 -3.43
C ASP A 48 -10.76 13.52 -2.27
N ARG A 49 -10.97 12.22 -2.49
CA ARG A 49 -11.29 11.26 -1.42
C ARG A 49 -10.17 11.17 -0.39
N MET A 50 -8.91 11.11 -0.84
CA MET A 50 -7.74 11.07 0.05
C MET A 50 -7.67 12.32 0.92
N LYS A 51 -7.84 13.51 0.31
CA LYS A 51 -7.90 14.79 0.99
C LYS A 51 -9.03 14.83 2.01
N ASP A 52 -10.24 14.46 1.62
CA ASP A 52 -11.42 14.49 2.49
C ASP A 52 -11.24 13.60 3.74
N ILE A 53 -10.70 12.40 3.57
CA ILE A 53 -10.47 11.48 4.70
C ILE A 53 -9.45 12.07 5.68
N ILE A 54 -8.35 12.62 5.17
CA ILE A 54 -7.30 13.23 6.01
C ILE A 54 -7.83 14.47 6.73
N LEU A 55 -8.57 15.34 6.03
CA LEU A 55 -9.18 16.53 6.62
C LEU A 55 -10.22 16.17 7.69
N LYS A 56 -11.11 15.22 7.44
CA LYS A 56 -12.10 14.77 8.43
C LYS A 56 -11.47 14.19 9.68
N ARG A 57 -10.42 13.36 9.53
CA ARG A 57 -9.66 12.82 10.68
C ARG A 57 -9.07 13.95 11.52
N GLN A 58 -8.52 14.96 10.85
CA GLN A 58 -7.87 16.10 11.46
C GLN A 58 -8.86 17.02 12.18
N GLU A 59 -10.00 17.34 11.55
CA GLU A 59 -11.07 18.12 12.16
C GLU A 59 -11.59 17.46 13.44
N THR A 60 -11.75 16.13 13.41
CA THR A 60 -12.12 15.34 14.59
C THR A 60 -11.09 15.47 15.72
N ALA A 61 -9.81 15.67 15.38
CA ALA A 61 -8.73 15.87 16.35
C ALA A 61 -8.57 17.33 16.81
N GLY A 62 -9.33 18.28 16.26
CA GLY A 62 -9.32 19.69 16.67
C GLY A 62 -8.17 20.53 16.11
N PHE A 63 -7.50 20.08 15.06
CA PHE A 63 -6.34 20.76 14.49
C PHE A 63 -6.61 21.32 13.08
N THR A 64 -5.82 22.30 12.66
CA THR A 64 -5.82 22.92 11.31
C THR A 64 -4.50 22.65 10.58
N PHE A 65 -4.48 22.82 9.25
CA PHE A 65 -3.27 22.62 8.45
C PHE A 65 -2.64 23.93 8.02
N LYS A 66 -1.31 23.96 8.05
CA LYS A 66 -0.48 24.96 7.39
C LYS A 66 0.56 24.25 6.54
N PHE A 67 0.49 24.41 5.22
CA PHE A 67 1.45 23.80 4.30
C PHE A 67 2.71 24.66 4.22
N ALA A 68 3.86 24.04 4.51
CA ALA A 68 5.17 24.67 4.40
C ALA A 68 5.54 24.88 2.93
N LYS A 69 6.39 25.88 2.69
CA LYS A 69 6.90 26.19 1.37
C LYS A 69 8.07 25.26 1.07
N ASP A 70 8.03 24.62 -0.10
CA ASP A 70 9.16 23.84 -0.61
C ASP A 70 10.18 24.76 -1.31
N ASP A 71 11.42 24.31 -1.48
CA ASP A 71 12.45 25.04 -2.22
C ASP A 71 12.02 25.30 -3.67
N LEU A 72 11.30 24.33 -4.26
CA LEU A 72 10.69 24.46 -5.59
C LEU A 72 9.63 25.57 -5.67
N TYR A 73 8.88 25.80 -4.58
CA TYR A 73 7.91 26.89 -4.51
C TYR A 73 8.62 28.26 -4.43
N LEU A 74 9.69 28.35 -3.63
CA LEU A 74 10.49 29.58 -3.50
C LEU A 74 11.15 29.97 -4.83
N LEU A 75 11.64 28.99 -5.59
CA LEU A 75 12.18 29.19 -6.95
C LEU A 75 11.11 29.71 -7.92
N ARG A 76 9.89 29.14 -7.90
CA ARG A 76 8.81 29.55 -8.81
C ARG A 76 8.26 30.94 -8.47
N LYS A 77 8.23 31.32 -7.19
CA LYS A 77 7.77 32.65 -6.73
C LYS A 77 8.72 33.78 -7.15
N LYS A 78 10.02 33.51 -7.37
CA LYS A 78 10.93 34.50 -7.96
C LYS A 78 10.49 34.99 -9.36
N PHE A 79 9.62 34.25 -10.05
CA PHE A 79 9.12 34.59 -11.38
C PHE A 79 7.70 35.18 -11.41
N PHE A 80 6.94 35.19 -10.30
CA PHE A 80 5.55 35.68 -10.28
C PHE A 80 5.25 36.54 -9.04
N SER A 81 4.73 37.75 -9.27
CA SER A 81 4.45 38.79 -8.27
C SER A 81 3.44 38.38 -7.20
N SER A 82 3.60 38.97 -6.02
CA SER A 82 2.88 38.69 -4.78
C SER A 82 1.47 39.28 -4.76
N SER A 83 0.45 38.42 -4.83
CA SER A 83 -0.82 38.69 -4.17
C SER A 83 -1.49 37.39 -3.68
N LYS A 84 -2.08 37.46 -2.49
CA LYS A 84 -2.93 36.48 -1.77
C LYS A 84 -2.30 35.20 -1.18
N MET A 85 -2.03 35.27 0.13
CA MET A 85 -1.71 34.11 0.99
C MET A 85 -2.78 33.00 0.99
N VAL A 86 -4.07 33.33 0.80
CA VAL A 86 -5.17 32.35 0.76
C VAL A 86 -5.11 31.50 -0.52
N GLU A 87 -4.82 32.14 -1.66
CA GLU A 87 -4.58 31.43 -2.92
C GLU A 87 -3.29 30.59 -2.83
N GLU A 88 -2.27 31.07 -2.11
CA GLU A 88 -1.02 30.35 -1.85
C GLU A 88 -1.24 29.04 -1.04
N GLN A 89 -1.96 29.08 0.09
CA GLN A 89 -2.23 27.85 0.87
C GLN A 89 -3.12 26.86 0.13
N THR A 90 -4.09 27.35 -0.65
CA THR A 90 -4.92 26.50 -1.51
C THR A 90 -4.08 25.78 -2.56
N TYR A 91 -3.15 26.49 -3.19
CA TYR A 91 -2.23 25.93 -4.16
C TYR A 91 -1.26 24.92 -3.56
N LEU A 92 -0.66 25.22 -2.40
CA LEU A 92 0.25 24.30 -1.69
C LEU A 92 -0.48 23.04 -1.21
N SER A 93 -1.71 23.19 -0.70
CA SER A 93 -2.57 22.08 -0.33
C SER A 93 -2.83 21.17 -1.53
N ARG A 94 -3.15 21.74 -2.70
CA ARG A 94 -3.37 20.96 -3.93
C ARG A 94 -2.15 20.15 -4.30
N ILE A 95 -0.97 20.77 -4.40
CA ILE A 95 0.28 20.06 -4.73
C ILE A 95 0.57 18.94 -3.73
N TYR A 96 0.37 19.22 -2.44
CA TYR A 96 0.61 18.25 -1.39
C TYR A 96 -0.27 17.00 -1.60
N PHE A 97 -1.58 17.17 -1.79
CA PHE A 97 -2.49 16.04 -1.97
C PHE A 97 -2.32 15.35 -3.33
N ASP A 98 -1.95 16.08 -4.39
CA ASP A 98 -1.58 15.48 -5.68
C ASP A 98 -0.41 14.50 -5.48
N ARG A 99 0.70 14.98 -4.89
CA ARG A 99 1.88 14.16 -4.60
C ARG A 99 1.58 13.01 -3.64
N LEU A 100 0.84 13.29 -2.56
CA LEU A 100 0.48 12.27 -1.57
C LEU A 100 -0.28 11.11 -2.21
N THR A 101 -1.23 11.42 -3.10
CA THR A 101 -2.04 10.42 -3.80
C THR A 101 -1.20 9.65 -4.81
N GLU A 102 -0.36 10.35 -5.59
CA GLU A 102 0.55 9.75 -6.54
C GLU A 102 1.51 8.75 -5.86
N TYR A 103 2.16 9.16 -4.77
CA TYR A 103 3.10 8.30 -4.06
C TYR A 103 2.43 7.16 -3.31
N SER A 104 1.25 7.39 -2.73
CA SER A 104 0.48 6.33 -2.07
C SER A 104 -0.17 5.37 -3.07
N GLY A 105 -0.28 5.74 -4.35
CA GLY A 105 -1.03 5.01 -5.35
C GLY A 105 -2.48 4.77 -4.93
N GLY A 106 -3.10 5.77 -4.28
CA GLY A 106 -4.45 5.69 -3.74
C GLY A 106 -4.64 4.77 -2.51
N ASN A 107 -3.58 4.15 -1.99
CA ASN A 107 -3.67 3.32 -0.80
C ASN A 107 -3.83 4.17 0.47
N ILE A 108 -5.00 4.06 1.13
CA ILE A 108 -5.33 4.81 2.35
C ILE A 108 -4.27 4.62 3.46
N VAL A 109 -3.78 3.40 3.69
CA VAL A 109 -2.81 3.13 4.76
C VAL A 109 -1.49 3.83 4.48
N ALA A 110 -1.01 3.79 3.22
CA ALA A 110 0.17 4.51 2.80
C ALA A 110 -0.03 6.03 2.87
N GLY A 111 -1.16 6.54 2.35
CA GLY A 111 -1.51 7.96 2.40
C GLY A 111 -1.55 8.52 3.82
N MET A 112 -2.20 7.81 4.76
CA MET A 112 -2.21 8.23 6.17
C MET A 112 -0.82 8.22 6.80
N ASN A 113 0.00 7.20 6.50
CA ASN A 113 1.35 7.13 7.02
C ASN A 113 2.23 8.26 6.48
N TYR A 114 2.15 8.53 5.18
CA TYR A 114 2.87 9.64 4.54
C TYR A 114 2.43 10.99 5.09
N TRP A 115 1.14 11.16 5.35
CA TRP A 115 0.61 12.34 6.01
C TRP A 115 1.20 12.55 7.41
N LEU A 116 1.17 11.51 8.26
CA LEU A 116 1.77 11.58 9.60
C LEU A 116 3.26 11.95 9.54
N ASN A 117 4.01 11.35 8.60
CA ASN A 117 5.43 11.65 8.39
C ASN A 117 5.70 13.02 7.76
N SER A 118 4.67 13.72 7.28
CA SER A 118 4.77 15.07 6.73
C SER A 118 4.57 16.16 7.79
N ILE A 119 4.09 15.81 8.99
CA ILE A 119 3.94 16.75 10.10
C ILE A 119 5.33 17.07 10.63
N VAL A 120 5.74 18.34 10.56
CA VAL A 120 7.06 18.80 11.06
C VAL A 120 6.98 19.61 12.33
N LYS A 121 5.82 20.22 12.61
CA LYS A 121 5.61 21.05 13.79
C LYS A 121 4.15 21.03 14.20
N ILE A 122 3.93 21.03 15.51
CA ILE A 122 2.62 21.18 16.15
C ILE A 122 2.70 22.43 17.02
N GLU A 123 1.88 23.43 16.74
CA GLU A 123 1.78 24.66 17.54
C GLU A 123 0.32 24.96 17.81
N GLU A 124 -0.06 25.02 19.10
CA GLU A 124 -1.45 25.18 19.53
C GLU A 124 -2.33 24.13 18.82
N ASN A 125 -3.17 24.58 17.88
CA ASN A 125 -4.06 23.74 17.08
C ASN A 125 -3.69 23.75 15.58
N THR A 126 -2.42 23.98 15.23
CA THR A 126 -1.94 24.03 13.83
C THR A 126 -0.84 23.00 13.60
N LEU A 127 -1.07 22.10 12.64
CA LEU A 127 -0.05 21.21 12.11
C LEU A 127 0.63 21.85 10.91
N THR A 128 1.94 22.04 11.01
CA THR A 128 2.76 22.44 9.86
C THR A 128 3.13 21.19 9.08
N ILE A 129 2.70 21.14 7.82
CA ILE A 129 2.88 20.01 6.91
C ILE A 129 3.97 20.39 5.90
N ARG A 130 5.09 19.68 5.90
CA ARG A 130 6.09 19.84 4.82
C ARG A 130 5.59 19.20 3.54
N THR A 131 6.11 19.68 2.42
CA THR A 131 5.97 18.97 1.15
C THR A 131 6.59 17.59 1.29
N TYR A 132 5.82 16.55 0.99
CA TYR A 132 6.27 15.18 1.15
C TYR A 132 7.48 14.90 0.25
N GLN A 133 8.47 14.21 0.81
CA GLN A 133 9.58 13.64 0.06
C GLN A 133 9.35 12.13 -0.10
N PRO A 134 9.47 11.59 -1.33
CA PRO A 134 9.23 10.18 -1.58
C PRO A 134 10.13 9.29 -0.71
N TYR A 135 9.55 8.19 -0.22
CA TYR A 135 10.34 7.05 0.23
C TYR A 135 11.26 6.62 -0.93
N PRO A 136 12.53 6.26 -0.68
CA PRO A 136 13.42 5.85 -1.75
C PRO A 136 12.76 4.75 -2.60
N TYR A 137 12.65 5.03 -3.90
CA TYR A 137 12.18 4.06 -4.88
C TYR A 137 13.07 2.83 -4.77
N ILE A 138 12.45 1.68 -4.53
CA ILE A 138 13.16 0.41 -4.61
C ILE A 138 13.01 -0.06 -6.04
N ASP A 139 14.13 -0.05 -6.74
CA ASP A 139 14.18 -0.64 -8.05
C ASP A 139 14.07 -2.15 -7.92
N LEU A 140 12.88 -2.67 -8.17
CA LEU A 140 12.63 -4.10 -8.18
C LEU A 140 13.17 -4.76 -9.46
N SER A 141 13.64 -3.97 -10.44
CA SER A 141 14.31 -4.48 -11.65
C SER A 141 15.50 -5.39 -11.30
N ILE A 142 16.19 -5.09 -10.20
CA ILE A 142 17.39 -5.79 -9.73
C ILE A 142 17.12 -7.20 -9.18
N LEU A 143 15.84 -7.55 -8.95
CA LEU A 143 15.48 -8.85 -8.43
C LEU A 143 15.50 -9.89 -9.55
N ASP A 144 16.24 -10.97 -9.32
CA ASP A 144 16.23 -12.14 -10.18
C ASP A 144 14.86 -12.83 -10.17
N LEU A 145 14.63 -13.70 -11.16
CA LEU A 145 13.36 -14.39 -11.32
C LEU A 145 12.99 -15.19 -10.07
N LYS A 146 13.95 -15.85 -9.42
CA LYS A 146 13.71 -16.67 -8.23
C LYS A 146 13.22 -15.83 -7.05
N THR A 147 13.88 -14.72 -6.76
CA THR A 147 13.48 -13.77 -5.71
C THR A 147 12.14 -13.14 -6.04
N MET A 148 11.87 -12.82 -7.31
CA MET A 148 10.58 -12.29 -7.75
C MET A 148 9.44 -13.29 -7.59
N THR A 149 9.65 -14.55 -7.95
CA THR A 149 8.66 -15.62 -7.75
C THR A 149 8.38 -15.84 -6.26
N ALA A 150 9.40 -15.77 -5.41
CA ALA A 150 9.21 -15.83 -3.96
C ALA A 150 8.41 -14.64 -3.43
N LEU A 151 8.70 -13.42 -3.89
CA LEU A 151 7.93 -12.23 -3.53
C LEU A 151 6.46 -12.36 -3.98
N HIS A 152 6.24 -12.86 -5.19
CA HIS A 152 4.90 -13.14 -5.71
C HIS A 152 4.15 -14.16 -4.83
N ALA A 153 4.81 -15.25 -4.42
CA ALA A 153 4.23 -16.23 -3.50
C ALA A 153 3.84 -15.58 -2.15
N VAL A 154 4.72 -14.76 -1.56
CA VAL A 154 4.41 -14.04 -0.31
C VAL A 154 3.17 -13.16 -0.45
N ILE A 155 3.04 -12.45 -1.57
CA ILE A 155 1.86 -11.61 -1.86
C ILE A 155 0.61 -12.45 -2.01
N LEU A 156 0.68 -13.48 -2.85
CA LEU A 156 -0.44 -14.38 -3.14
C LEU A 156 -1.02 -15.01 -1.88
N HIS A 157 -0.15 -15.41 -0.95
CA HIS A 157 -0.54 -16.01 0.32
C HIS A 157 -0.86 -15.00 1.42
N GLY A 158 -0.67 -13.69 1.19
CA GLY A 158 -0.84 -12.63 2.19
C GLY A 158 0.23 -12.61 3.28
N GLY A 159 1.22 -13.51 3.19
CA GLY A 159 2.32 -13.69 4.11
C GLY A 159 2.72 -15.16 4.25
N LEU A 160 4.01 -15.43 4.44
CA LEU A 160 4.54 -16.80 4.52
C LEU A 160 5.62 -16.94 5.59
N LYS A 161 5.75 -18.17 6.11
CA LYS A 161 6.91 -18.63 6.86
C LYS A 161 7.99 -19.14 5.90
N ARG A 162 9.22 -19.31 6.40
CA ARG A 162 10.30 -19.92 5.63
C ARG A 162 9.93 -21.32 5.13
N SER A 163 9.38 -22.15 6.02
CA SER A 163 8.91 -23.50 5.69
C SER A 163 7.83 -23.51 4.61
N HIS A 164 6.83 -22.63 4.72
CA HIS A 164 5.75 -22.57 3.71
C HIS A 164 6.24 -22.09 2.34
N LEU A 165 7.20 -21.16 2.32
CA LEU A 165 7.82 -20.74 1.06
C LEU A 165 8.66 -21.86 0.45
N ALA A 166 9.40 -22.58 1.28
CA ALA A 166 10.21 -23.74 0.87
C ALA A 166 9.34 -24.81 0.20
N GLU A 167 8.20 -25.14 0.81
CA GLU A 167 7.20 -26.05 0.25
C GLU A 167 6.61 -25.51 -1.06
N SER A 168 6.18 -24.24 -1.07
CA SER A 168 5.54 -23.62 -2.23
C SER A 168 6.43 -23.56 -3.47
N LEU A 169 7.74 -23.36 -3.28
CA LEU A 169 8.70 -23.26 -4.37
C LEU A 169 9.50 -24.55 -4.60
N ASN A 170 9.27 -25.57 -3.77
CA ASN A 170 10.04 -26.81 -3.75
C ASN A 170 11.56 -26.56 -3.66
N ILE A 171 11.98 -25.73 -2.68
CA ILE A 171 13.38 -25.37 -2.42
C ILE A 171 13.75 -25.68 -0.96
N PRO A 172 15.05 -25.80 -0.61
CA PRO A 172 15.46 -25.99 0.78
C PRO A 172 15.04 -24.81 1.67
N GLU A 173 14.64 -25.09 2.92
CA GLU A 173 14.20 -24.05 3.87
C GLU A 173 15.27 -22.99 4.15
N LYS A 174 16.55 -23.38 4.15
CA LYS A 174 17.68 -22.45 4.26
C LYS A 174 17.65 -21.42 3.13
N GLU A 175 17.44 -21.87 1.89
CA GLU A 175 17.39 -20.99 0.72
C GLU A 175 16.15 -20.07 0.76
N ALA A 176 14.99 -20.61 1.15
CA ALA A 176 13.79 -19.81 1.38
C ALA A 176 14.04 -18.71 2.43
N GLY A 177 14.77 -19.04 3.51
CA GLY A 177 15.19 -18.09 4.54
C GLY A 177 16.12 -17.00 4.01
N GLU A 178 17.09 -17.34 3.17
CA GLU A 178 18.01 -16.38 2.55
C GLU A 178 17.26 -15.38 1.64
N ILE A 179 16.33 -15.88 0.82
CA ILE A 179 15.48 -15.04 -0.05
C ILE A 179 14.61 -14.10 0.78
N LEU A 180 13.93 -14.60 1.81
CA LEU A 180 13.06 -13.80 2.67
C LEU A 180 13.85 -12.74 3.46
N ASN A 181 15.03 -13.09 3.95
CA ASN A 181 15.92 -12.14 4.65
C ASN A 181 16.46 -11.06 3.72
N LYS A 182 16.80 -11.39 2.46
CA LYS A 182 17.17 -10.41 1.43
C LYS A 182 16.02 -9.43 1.17
N LEU A 183 14.81 -9.93 0.95
CA LEU A 183 13.64 -9.07 0.73
C LEU A 183 13.29 -8.22 1.97
N TYR A 184 13.51 -8.75 3.17
CA TYR A 184 13.37 -8.02 4.43
C TYR A 184 14.42 -6.91 4.59
N SER A 185 15.69 -7.17 4.30
CA SER A 185 16.78 -6.17 4.42
C SER A 185 16.61 -5.02 3.43
N MET A 186 16.06 -5.29 2.24
CA MET A 186 15.63 -4.27 1.27
C MET A 186 14.39 -3.49 1.74
N GLY A 187 13.75 -3.91 2.84
CA GLY A 187 12.54 -3.33 3.38
C GLY A 187 11.30 -3.55 2.51
N ILE A 188 11.33 -4.52 1.59
CA ILE A 188 10.19 -4.96 0.77
C ILE A 188 9.23 -5.79 1.64
N LEU A 189 9.78 -6.64 2.51
CA LEU A 189 9.03 -7.41 3.49
C LEU A 189 9.17 -6.83 4.90
N ARG A 190 8.25 -7.23 5.77
CA ARG A 190 8.25 -7.00 7.21
C ARG A 190 8.00 -8.32 7.91
N ILE A 191 8.48 -8.42 9.15
CA ILE A 191 8.24 -9.59 10.01
C ILE A 191 7.06 -9.27 10.94
N GLY A 192 6.19 -10.26 11.15
CA GLY A 192 5.02 -10.15 12.02
C GLY A 192 5.42 -9.97 13.47
N GLU A 193 5.16 -8.79 14.04
CA GLU A 193 5.25 -8.57 15.50
C GLU A 193 4.11 -9.28 16.26
N LEU A 194 3.02 -9.63 15.55
CA LEU A 194 1.81 -10.23 16.13
C LEU A 194 1.87 -11.76 16.26
N THR A 195 2.89 -12.40 15.69
CA THR A 195 3.06 -13.86 15.80
C THR A 195 4.18 -14.16 16.80
N LYS A 196 3.91 -15.03 17.79
CA LYS A 196 4.93 -15.50 18.75
C LYS A 196 6.18 -16.06 18.06
N SER A 197 6.05 -16.56 16.82
CA SER A 197 7.16 -16.87 15.94
C SER A 197 7.55 -15.64 15.11
N HIS A 198 8.77 -15.13 15.29
CA HIS A 198 9.40 -14.08 14.47
C HIS A 198 9.74 -14.55 13.04
N ASP A 199 8.94 -15.47 12.49
CA ASP A 199 9.19 -16.19 11.25
C ASP A 199 7.99 -16.10 10.30
N TYR A 200 7.26 -14.98 10.33
CA TYR A 200 6.16 -14.74 9.40
C TYR A 200 6.40 -13.43 8.65
N TYR A 201 6.61 -13.54 7.35
CA TYR A 201 6.97 -12.43 6.47
C TYR A 201 5.75 -11.99 5.68
N TYR A 202 5.48 -10.68 5.66
CA TYR A 202 4.42 -10.08 4.86
C TYR A 202 4.95 -8.86 4.10
N THR A 203 4.26 -8.48 3.02
CA THR A 203 4.67 -7.32 2.24
C THR A 203 4.54 -6.03 3.01
N ASN A 204 5.52 -5.15 2.86
CA ASN A 204 5.46 -3.81 3.39
C ASN A 204 4.35 -3.02 2.68
N LYS A 205 3.24 -2.77 3.39
CA LYS A 205 2.04 -2.09 2.86
C LYS A 205 2.36 -0.70 2.29
N PHE A 206 3.38 -0.02 2.82
CA PHE A 206 3.83 1.29 2.34
C PHE A 206 4.54 1.26 0.99
N LYS A 207 4.88 0.07 0.48
CA LYS A 207 5.58 -0.15 -0.79
C LYS A 207 4.77 -1.00 -1.75
N PHE A 208 3.58 -1.44 -1.35
CA PHE A 208 2.79 -2.43 -2.07
C PHE A 208 2.49 -2.00 -3.50
N LYS A 209 2.08 -0.76 -3.73
CA LYS A 209 1.77 -0.25 -5.09
C LYS A 209 2.98 -0.20 -6.02
N SER A 210 4.19 0.00 -5.50
CA SER A 210 5.41 -0.09 -6.32
C SER A 210 5.74 -1.55 -6.65
N ILE A 211 5.49 -2.46 -5.71
CA ILE A 211 5.66 -3.91 -5.89
C ILE A 211 4.67 -4.48 -6.90
N GLU A 212 3.39 -4.12 -6.77
CA GLU A 212 2.30 -4.51 -7.66
C GLU A 212 2.58 -4.07 -9.10
N ARG A 213 2.97 -2.81 -9.31
CA ARG A 213 3.33 -2.28 -10.64
C ARG A 213 4.46 -3.08 -11.31
N GLU A 214 5.50 -3.43 -10.58
CA GLU A 214 6.60 -4.23 -11.14
C GLU A 214 6.15 -5.66 -11.49
N LEU A 215 5.34 -6.27 -10.63
CA LEU A 215 4.85 -7.62 -10.86
C LEU A 215 3.93 -7.69 -12.09
N ILE A 216 3.08 -6.68 -12.29
CA ILE A 216 2.28 -6.52 -13.50
C ILE A 216 3.20 -6.32 -14.72
N ARG A 217 4.20 -5.45 -14.62
CA ARG A 217 5.18 -5.21 -15.72
C ARG A 217 5.87 -6.49 -16.18
N ARG A 218 6.12 -7.43 -15.27
CA ARG A 218 6.76 -8.73 -15.55
C ARG A 218 5.78 -9.86 -15.90
N ASN A 219 4.49 -9.56 -16.05
CA ASN A 219 3.42 -10.55 -16.26
C ASN A 219 3.34 -11.63 -15.17
N LEU A 220 3.79 -11.32 -13.95
CA LEU A 220 3.66 -12.20 -12.79
C LEU A 220 2.31 -12.02 -12.09
N LEU A 221 1.65 -10.90 -12.32
CA LEU A 221 0.26 -10.65 -11.95
C LEU A 221 -0.55 -10.33 -13.20
N PRO A 222 -1.83 -10.76 -13.27
CA PRO A 222 -2.73 -10.19 -14.26
C PRO A 222 -2.82 -8.68 -14.01
N GLY A 223 -2.59 -7.88 -15.07
CA GLY A 223 -2.99 -6.46 -15.04
C GLY A 223 -4.49 -6.35 -14.82
N GLU A 224 -4.97 -5.18 -14.41
CA GLU A 224 -6.40 -4.92 -14.23
C GLU A 224 -7.15 -5.46 -15.45
N ALA A 225 -7.92 -6.53 -15.23
CA ALA A 225 -8.86 -7.00 -16.23
C ALA A 225 -10.06 -6.06 -16.12
N GLU A 226 -10.34 -5.33 -17.18
CA GLU A 226 -11.67 -4.78 -17.41
C GLU A 226 -12.62 -6.00 -17.44
N ASP A 227 -13.37 -6.19 -16.35
CA ASP A 227 -14.57 -7.04 -16.33
C ASP A 227 -15.72 -6.31 -17.03
#